data_AF-A0A6P8SS02-F1
#
_entry.id   AF-A0A6P8SS02-F1
#
_cell.length_a   1.000
_cell.length_b   1.000
_cell.length_c   1.000
_cell.angle_alpha   90.00
_cell.angle_beta   90.00
_cell.angle_gamma   90.00
#
_symmetry.space_group_name_H-M   'P 1'
#
loop_
_entity.id
_entity.type
_entity.pdbx_description
1 polymer ?
#
loop_
_entity_poly.entity_id
_entity_poly.type
_entity_poly.pdbx_seq_one_letter_code
_entity_poly.pdbx_strand_id
1 'polypeptide(L)'
;MSFGTRHREAETGLVPSVQDFDKKLSEADAYLQILIDQLKLFDEKIKDCKEDESRRKIENLKETTCSMVESIKHCIVLLQIAKDQSNEQQHANGLI
;
A
#
# COMPACT_ATOMS: atom_id res chain seq x y z
N MET A 1 33.92 4.33 35.17
CA MET A 1 32.44 4.36 35.14
C MET A 1 32.01 5.78 34.87
N SER A 2 31.49 6.07 33.67
CA SER A 2 30.69 7.28 33.42
C SER A 2 29.77 7.02 32.23
N PHE A 3 28.52 6.72 32.58
CA PHE A 3 27.25 6.98 31.91
C PHE A 3 27.27 7.23 30.39
N GLY A 4 26.91 6.18 29.65
CA GLY A 4 26.35 6.33 28.31
C GLY A 4 25.07 7.15 28.39
N THR A 5 25.01 8.23 27.61
CA THR A 5 23.79 9.00 27.45
C THR A 5 23.59 9.35 25.98
N ARG A 6 22.39 9.01 25.52
CA ARG A 6 21.70 9.50 24.32
C ARG A 6 22.21 8.97 23.00
N HIS A 7 21.66 7.80 22.65
CA HIS A 7 21.27 7.49 21.28
C HIS A 7 20.44 8.68 20.78
N ARG A 8 21.10 9.61 20.10
CA ARG A 8 20.45 10.66 19.34
C ARG A 8 19.78 9.93 18.18
N GLU A 9 18.55 9.49 18.42
CA GLU A 9 17.57 9.26 17.37
C GLU A 9 17.47 10.59 16.63
N ALA A 10 18.37 10.75 15.66
CA ALA A 10 18.21 11.74 14.64
C ALA A 10 16.96 11.27 13.91
N GLU A 11 15.82 11.81 14.32
CA GLU A 11 14.73 12.15 13.42
C GLU A 11 15.33 13.05 12.33
N THR A 12 16.15 12.44 11.46
CA THR A 12 16.46 13.01 10.17
C THR A 12 15.09 13.06 9.51
N GLY A 13 14.52 14.27 9.46
CA GLY A 13 13.53 14.64 8.45
C GLY A 13 14.16 14.46 7.07
N LEU A 14 14.41 13.19 6.73
CA LEU A 14 14.80 12.76 5.40
C LEU A 14 13.60 13.13 4.57
N VAL A 15 13.76 14.17 3.77
CA VAL A 15 12.92 14.39 2.60
C VAL A 15 12.74 12.99 1.98
N PRO A 16 11.51 12.46 1.93
CA PRO A 16 11.28 11.12 1.41
C PRO A 16 11.93 11.04 0.04
N SER A 17 12.89 10.12 -0.12
CA SER A 17 13.58 10.00 -1.40
C SER A 17 12.61 9.39 -2.40
N VAL A 18 12.77 9.72 -3.68
CA VAL A 18 12.01 9.09 -4.77
C VAL A 18 12.07 7.55 -4.67
N GLN A 19 13.20 7.00 -4.20
CA GLN A 19 13.35 5.57 -3.92
C GLN A 19 12.42 5.02 -2.82
N ASP A 20 12.16 5.78 -1.77
CA ASP A 20 11.24 5.34 -0.70
C ASP A 20 9.81 5.25 -1.23
N PHE A 21 9.42 6.19 -2.10
CA PHE A 21 8.13 6.14 -2.79
C PHE A 21 8.05 4.95 -3.75
N ASP A 22 9.06 4.69 -4.57
CA ASP A 22 9.05 3.56 -5.51
C ASP A 22 9.00 2.21 -4.76
N LYS A 23 9.66 2.12 -3.60
CA LYS A 23 9.55 0.95 -2.71
C LYS A 23 8.13 0.79 -2.17
N LYS A 24 7.50 1.88 -1.70
CA LYS A 24 6.11 1.87 -1.20
C LYS A 24 5.09 1.59 -2.29
N LEU A 25 5.33 2.07 -3.50
CA LEU A 25 4.53 1.79 -4.68
C LEU A 25 4.57 0.30 -5.01
N SER A 26 5.79 -0.27 -5.10
CA SER A 26 6.00 -1.70 -5.35
C SER A 26 5.35 -2.58 -4.29
N GLU A 27 5.41 -2.15 -3.02
CA GLU A 27 4.74 -2.83 -1.90
C GLU A 27 3.21 -2.78 -2.05
N ALA A 28 2.64 -1.62 -2.37
CA ALA A 28 1.21 -1.46 -2.61
C ALA A 28 0.73 -2.26 -3.83
N ASP A 29 1.51 -2.30 -4.91
CA ASP A 29 1.24 -3.12 -6.10
C ASP A 29 1.26 -4.62 -5.79
N ALA A 30 2.21 -5.08 -4.96
CA ALA A 30 2.26 -6.47 -4.50
C ALA A 30 1.04 -6.82 -3.65
N TYR A 31 0.61 -5.95 -2.74
CA TYR A 31 -0.62 -6.15 -1.99
C TYR A 31 -1.86 -6.16 -2.91
N LEU A 32 -1.91 -5.28 -3.90
CA LEU A 32 -3.01 -5.23 -4.87
C LEU A 32 -3.11 -6.53 -5.66
N GLN A 33 -1.98 -7.08 -6.14
CA GLN A 33 -1.92 -8.38 -6.81
C GLN A 33 -2.47 -9.51 -5.92
N ILE A 34 -2.05 -9.57 -4.65
CA ILE A 34 -2.55 -10.59 -3.70
C ILE A 34 -4.07 -10.48 -3.54
N LEU A 35 -4.61 -9.28 -3.38
CA LEU A 35 -6.05 -9.08 -3.23
C LEU A 35 -6.81 -9.47 -4.50
N ILE A 36 -6.27 -9.16 -5.69
CA ILE A 36 -6.85 -9.57 -6.97
C ILE A 36 -6.91 -11.10 -7.06
N ASP A 37 -5.85 -11.79 -6.64
CA ASP A 37 -5.85 -13.26 -6.64
C ASP A 37 -6.80 -13.85 -5.60
N GLN A 38 -6.95 -13.22 -4.44
CA GLN A 38 -8.00 -13.59 -3.47
C GLN A 38 -9.41 -13.43 -4.06
N LEU A 39 -9.68 -12.35 -4.81
CA LEU A 39 -10.97 -12.16 -5.47
C LEU A 39 -11.27 -13.27 -6.48
N LYS A 40 -10.29 -13.66 -7.30
CA LYS A 40 -10.44 -14.80 -8.23
C LYS A 40 -10.74 -16.09 -7.48
N LEU A 41 -10.02 -16.35 -6.39
CA LEU A 41 -10.23 -17.55 -5.56
C LEU A 41 -11.63 -17.56 -4.94
N PHE A 42 -12.17 -16.40 -4.54
CA PHE A 42 -13.54 -16.30 -4.05
C PHE A 42 -14.56 -16.62 -5.14
N ASP A 43 -14.36 -16.15 -6.36
CA ASP A 43 -15.24 -16.48 -7.49
C ASP A 43 -15.25 -17.98 -7.80
N GLU A 44 -14.09 -18.63 -7.79
CA GLU A 44 -13.99 -20.09 -7.95
C GLU A 44 -14.67 -20.83 -6.79
N LYS A 45 -14.44 -20.39 -5.55
CA LYS A 45 -15.08 -20.96 -4.37
C LYS A 45 -16.60 -20.82 -4.43
N ILE A 46 -17.15 -19.67 -4.81
CA ILE A 46 -18.60 -19.47 -4.94
C ILE A 46 -19.19 -20.44 -5.96
N LYS A 47 -18.49 -20.65 -7.08
CA LYS A 47 -18.91 -21.56 -8.14
C LYS A 47 -18.96 -23.02 -7.71
N ASP A 48 -17.98 -23.46 -6.91
CA ASP A 48 -17.91 -24.84 -6.42
C ASP A 48 -18.77 -25.08 -5.16
N CYS A 49 -19.20 -24.01 -4.47
CA CYS A 49 -19.91 -24.11 -3.21
C CYS A 49 -21.42 -24.29 -3.41
N LYS A 50 -21.96 -25.43 -2.95
CA LYS A 50 -23.39 -25.76 -3.08
C LYS A 50 -24.25 -25.20 -1.94
N GLU A 51 -23.65 -24.87 -0.80
CA GLU A 51 -24.34 -24.35 0.38
C GLU A 51 -24.58 -22.83 0.29
N ASP A 52 -25.83 -22.39 0.48
CA ASP A 52 -26.19 -20.96 0.43
C ASP A 52 -25.55 -20.12 1.55
N GLU A 53 -25.46 -20.65 2.76
CA GLU A 53 -24.82 -19.96 3.90
C GLU A 53 -23.32 -19.72 3.65
N SER A 54 -22.63 -20.73 3.13
CA SER A 54 -21.21 -20.65 2.78
C SER A 54 -20.98 -19.68 1.62
N ARG A 55 -21.84 -19.70 0.58
CA ARG A 55 -21.81 -18.73 -0.52
C ARG A 55 -21.97 -17.28 -0.02
N ARG A 56 -22.94 -16.99 0.84
CA ARG A 56 -23.14 -15.64 1.42
C ARG A 56 -21.92 -15.14 2.20
N LYS A 57 -21.25 -16.00 2.96
CA LYS A 57 -20.02 -15.63 3.67
C LYS A 57 -18.89 -15.27 2.72
N ILE A 58 -18.73 -16.02 1.62
CA ILE A 58 -17.70 -15.75 0.62
C ILE A 58 -18.03 -14.47 -0.16
N GLU A 59 -19.30 -14.21 -0.47
CA GLU A 59 -19.73 -12.94 -1.10
C GLU A 59 -19.44 -11.73 -0.21
N ASN A 60 -19.80 -11.78 1.07
CA ASN A 60 -19.48 -10.70 2.03
C ASN A 60 -17.96 -10.45 2.13
N LEU A 61 -17.17 -11.53 2.13
CA LEU A 61 -15.72 -11.42 2.17
C LEU A 61 -15.17 -10.83 0.86
N LYS A 62 -15.71 -11.25 -0.30
CA LYS A 62 -15.39 -10.70 -1.62
C LYS A 62 -15.68 -9.20 -1.68
N GLU A 63 -16.82 -8.76 -1.16
CA GLU A 63 -17.17 -7.32 -1.09
C GLU A 63 -16.14 -6.55 -0.24
N THR A 64 -15.80 -7.08 0.93
CA THR A 64 -14.77 -6.48 1.80
C THR A 64 -13.42 -6.39 1.09
N THR A 65 -12.98 -7.46 0.43
CA THR A 65 -11.73 -7.49 -0.35
C THR A 65 -11.78 -6.52 -1.52
N CYS A 66 -12.94 -6.34 -2.17
CA CYS A 66 -13.12 -5.35 -3.24
C CYS A 66 -12.91 -3.93 -2.71
N SER A 67 -13.48 -3.57 -1.56
CA SER A 67 -13.24 -2.28 -0.92
C SER A 67 -11.77 -2.09 -0.52
N MET A 68 -11.08 -3.15 -0.11
CA MET A 68 -9.64 -3.09 0.17
C MET A 68 -8.82 -2.84 -1.11
N VAL A 69 -9.18 -3.47 -2.23
CA VAL A 69 -8.56 -3.23 -3.54
C VAL A 69 -8.70 -1.76 -3.95
N GLU A 70 -9.89 -1.18 -3.80
CA GLU A 70 -10.10 0.24 -4.08
C GLU A 70 -9.27 1.13 -3.16
N SER A 71 -9.23 0.82 -1.86
CA SER A 71 -8.42 1.56 -0.89
C SER A 71 -6.93 1.54 -1.24
N ILE A 72 -6.40 0.40 -1.69
CA ILE A 72 -5.00 0.29 -2.12
C ILE A 72 -4.77 1.05 -3.43
N LYS A 73 -5.70 1.00 -4.39
CA LYS A 73 -5.61 1.84 -5.61
C LYS A 73 -5.53 3.32 -5.26
N HIS A 74 -6.35 3.80 -4.32
CA HIS A 74 -6.26 5.17 -3.84
C HIS A 74 -4.91 5.47 -3.17
N CYS A 75 -4.38 4.53 -2.39
CA CYS A 75 -3.07 4.68 -1.76
C CYS A 75 -1.94 4.80 -2.81
N ILE A 76 -1.98 3.99 -3.87
CA ILE A 76 -1.03 4.05 -4.99
C ILE A 76 -1.08 5.43 -5.66
N VAL A 77 -2.28 5.95 -5.94
CA VAL A 77 -2.45 7.29 -6.54
C VAL A 77 -1.90 8.37 -5.61
N LEU A 78 -2.18 8.31 -4.30
CA LEU A 78 -1.64 9.27 -3.33
C LEU A 78 -0.12 9.20 -3.23
N LEU A 79 0.47 8.00 -3.27
CA LEU A 79 1.92 7.81 -3.30
C LEU A 79 2.55 8.41 -4.56
N GLN A 80 1.89 8.28 -5.72
CA GLN A 80 2.35 8.91 -6.97
C GLN A 80 2.29 10.44 -6.88
N ILE A 81 1.18 11.02 -6.40
CA ILE A 81 1.05 12.47 -6.20
C ILE A 81 2.13 12.99 -5.24
N ALA A 82 2.35 12.30 -4.11
CA ALA A 82 3.37 12.68 -3.15
C ALA A 82 4.81 12.57 -3.71
N LYS A 83 5.05 11.57 -4.57
CA LYS A 83 6.31 11.41 -5.29
C LYS A 83 6.54 12.58 -6.26
N ASP A 84 5.53 12.93 -7.05
CA ASP A 84 5.59 14.03 -8.02
C ASP A 84 5.84 15.37 -7.32
N GLN A 85 5.12 15.65 -6.22
CA GLN A 85 5.33 16.85 -5.39
C GLN A 85 6.74 16.90 -4.79
N SER A 86 7.27 15.77 -4.34
CA SER A 86 8.63 15.70 -3.78
C SER A 86 9.69 15.94 -4.87
N ASN A 87 9.44 15.49 -6.10
CA ASN A 87 10.32 15.70 -7.25
C ASN A 87 10.31 17.17 -7.72
N GLU A 88 9.15 17.82 -7.74
CA GLU A 88 9.02 19.26 -8.04
C GLU A 88 9.73 20.14 -7.00
N GLN A 89 9.63 19.80 -5.72
CA GLN A 89 10.25 20.57 -4.63
C GLN A 89 11.78 20.41 -4.59
N GLN A 90 12.33 19.28 -5.05
CA GLN A 90 13.76 19.13 -5.30
C GLN A 90 14.24 19.99 -6.47
N HIS A 91 13.41 20.16 -7.52
CA HIS A 91 13.70 21.04 -8.65
C HIS A 91 13.63 22.53 -8.27
N ALA A 92 12.80 22.91 -7.29
CA ALA A 92 12.72 24.28 -6.79
C ALA A 92 13.84 24.67 -5.79
N ASN A 93 14.40 23.69 -5.07
CA ASN A 93 15.46 23.92 -4.08
C ASN A 93 16.89 23.66 -4.63
N GLY A 94 17.01 23.21 -5.87
CA GLY A 94 18.28 22.96 -6.55
C GLY A 94 18.54 23.97 -7.67
N LEU A 95 19.43 24.92 -7.39
CA LEU A 95 20.17 25.80 -8.31
C LEU A 95 20.22 25.33 -9.78
N ILE A 96 19.38 25.93 -10.66
CA ILE A 96 19.73 26.33 -12.03
C ILE A 96 18.97 27.61 -12.37
#